data_AF-A0A7W6RF59-F1
#
_entry.id   AF-A0A7W6RF59-F1
#
_cell.length_a   1.000
_cell.length_b   1.000
_cell.length_c   1.000
_cell.angle_alpha   90.00
_cell.angle_beta   90.00
_cell.angle_gamma   90.00
#
_symmetry.space_group_name_H-M   'P 1'
#
loop_
_entity.id
_entity.type
_entity.pdbx_description
1 polymer ?
#
loop_
_entity_poly.entity_id
_entity_poly.type
_entity_poly.pdbx_seq_one_letter_code
_entity_poly.pdbx_strand_id
1 'polypeptide(L)'
;MTRFASVLALAATLAAAPLASTPALADEIEDSIAAALEAYRAGDTNLAKEELDYAGQLLSQMKAEGLSAFLPDPMDGWTREDGDTQALGAAMMGGGLTANAAYARGGERVEINLMADNPMVNAMAGMFANTTMMGAMGSLKRINGQKVVLTNDGEIQALINNRILVQVSGSAAVEDKEAYFAAIDMDGLKAF
;
A
#
# COMPACT_ATOMS: atom_id res chain seq x y z
N MET A 1 51.54 37.56 -47.55
CA MET A 1 50.50 38.44 -46.97
C MET A 1 49.35 37.55 -46.49
N THR A 2 49.49 36.85 -45.36
CA THR A 2 48.87 37.20 -44.05
C THR A 2 47.44 37.71 -44.17
N ARG A 3 46.45 36.90 -43.75
CA ARG A 3 45.54 37.23 -42.62
C ARG A 3 45.00 35.96 -41.96
N PHE A 4 45.26 35.89 -40.65
CA PHE A 4 44.66 34.99 -39.67
C PHE A 4 43.19 35.35 -39.42
N ALA A 5 42.37 34.34 -39.13
CA ALA A 5 41.21 34.50 -38.23
C ALA A 5 40.86 33.14 -37.62
N SER A 6 41.37 32.91 -36.41
CA SER A 6 40.93 31.86 -35.50
C SER A 6 39.59 32.26 -34.90
N VAL A 7 38.60 31.36 -34.91
CA VAL A 7 37.47 31.41 -33.97
C VAL A 7 37.25 30.01 -33.40
N LEU A 8 37.36 29.95 -32.09
CA LEU A 8 37.20 28.83 -31.16
C LEU A 8 35.82 28.96 -30.51
N ALA A 9 35.00 27.90 -30.49
CA ALA A 9 33.84 27.66 -29.60
C ALA A 9 32.94 26.59 -30.26
N LEU A 10 32.29 25.65 -29.59
CA LEU A 10 32.19 25.23 -28.19
C LEU A 10 31.54 23.83 -28.26
N ALA A 11 32.03 22.87 -27.48
CA ALA A 11 31.51 21.51 -27.41
C ALA A 11 30.07 21.50 -26.84
N ALA A 12 29.14 20.87 -27.54
CA ALA A 12 27.81 20.54 -27.02
C ALA A 12 27.73 19.02 -26.79
N THR A 13 28.15 18.57 -25.62
CA THR A 13 27.84 17.23 -25.11
C THR A 13 26.37 17.20 -24.68
N LEU A 14 25.53 16.59 -25.51
CA LEU A 14 24.13 16.33 -25.23
C LEU A 14 24.04 15.20 -24.18
N ALA A 15 23.85 15.58 -22.92
CA ALA A 15 23.53 14.64 -21.84
C ALA A 15 22.07 14.20 -22.01
N ALA A 16 21.85 12.99 -22.50
CA ALA A 16 20.56 12.33 -22.47
C ALA A 16 20.25 11.91 -21.03
N ALA A 17 19.38 12.67 -20.36
CA ALA A 17 18.81 12.28 -19.08
C ALA A 17 17.72 11.22 -19.31
N PRO A 18 17.68 10.13 -18.53
CA PRO A 18 16.64 9.12 -18.66
C PRO A 18 15.31 9.68 -18.14
N LEU A 19 14.29 9.69 -18.99
CA LEU A 19 12.91 9.98 -18.61
C LEU A 19 12.44 8.86 -17.66
N ALA A 20 12.11 9.24 -16.43
CA ALA A 20 11.47 8.37 -15.47
C ALA A 20 10.04 8.05 -15.97
N SER A 21 9.82 6.78 -16.32
CA SER A 21 8.55 6.26 -16.82
C SER A 21 7.54 6.03 -15.69
N THR A 22 6.99 7.10 -15.13
CA THR A 22 5.82 7.06 -14.22
C THR A 22 4.63 7.99 -14.56
N PRO A 23 4.48 8.63 -15.75
CA PRO A 23 3.44 9.66 -15.91
C PRO A 23 2.03 9.11 -16.22
N ALA A 24 1.90 7.89 -16.76
CA ALA A 24 0.65 7.46 -17.38
C ALA A 24 -0.59 7.45 -16.44
N LEU A 25 -0.45 7.00 -15.19
CA LEU A 25 -1.58 6.96 -14.24
C LEU A 25 -1.92 8.34 -13.65
N ALA A 26 -0.92 9.21 -13.46
CA ALA A 26 -1.17 10.56 -12.96
C ALA A 26 -1.88 11.40 -14.02
N ASP A 27 -1.44 11.27 -15.27
CA ASP A 27 -2.06 11.93 -16.42
C ASP A 27 -3.53 11.51 -16.57
N GLU A 28 -3.85 10.21 -16.43
CA GLU A 28 -5.21 9.69 -16.56
C GLU A 28 -6.15 10.16 -15.42
N ILE A 29 -5.64 10.31 -14.19
CA ILE A 29 -6.39 10.90 -13.07
C ILE A 29 -6.71 12.37 -13.37
N GLU A 30 -5.72 13.14 -13.81
CA GLU A 30 -5.90 14.56 -14.13
C GLU A 30 -6.89 14.77 -15.28
N ASP A 31 -6.79 13.95 -16.34
CA ASP A 31 -7.68 13.99 -17.50
C ASP A 31 -9.13 13.72 -17.10
N SER A 32 -9.38 12.70 -16.29
CA SER A 32 -10.74 12.36 -15.83
C SER A 32 -11.32 13.44 -14.91
N ILE A 33 -10.51 14.04 -14.01
CA ILE A 33 -10.96 15.17 -13.18
C ILE A 33 -11.30 16.39 -14.06
N ALA A 34 -10.51 16.66 -15.10
CA ALA A 34 -10.76 17.77 -16.01
C ALA A 34 -12.06 17.56 -16.80
N ALA A 35 -12.27 16.36 -17.34
CA ALA A 35 -13.49 15.98 -18.04
C ALA A 35 -14.73 16.09 -17.14
N ALA A 36 -14.64 15.63 -15.89
CA ALA A 36 -15.72 15.77 -14.92
C ALA A 36 -16.12 17.24 -14.67
N LEU A 37 -15.13 18.13 -14.53
CA LEU A 37 -15.37 19.55 -14.29
C LEU A 37 -16.01 20.24 -15.50
N GLU A 38 -15.60 19.89 -16.72
CA GLU A 38 -16.21 20.38 -17.95
C GLU A 38 -17.67 19.93 -18.06
N ALA A 39 -17.94 18.64 -17.86
CA ALA A 39 -19.29 18.08 -17.88
C ALA A 39 -20.22 18.75 -16.84
N TYR A 40 -19.73 18.94 -15.61
CA TYR A 40 -20.48 19.62 -14.55
C TYR A 40 -20.84 21.06 -14.95
N ARG A 41 -19.90 21.81 -15.52
CA ARG A 41 -20.13 23.18 -16.00
C ARG A 41 -21.12 23.25 -17.16
N ALA A 42 -21.16 22.22 -18.00
CA ALA A 42 -22.12 22.07 -19.08
C ALA A 42 -23.52 21.62 -18.59
N GLY A 43 -23.66 21.27 -17.31
CA GLY A 43 -24.91 20.76 -16.73
C GLY A 43 -25.13 19.27 -16.96
N ASP A 44 -24.16 18.53 -17.52
CA ASP A 44 -24.20 17.08 -17.65
C ASP A 44 -23.70 16.42 -16.35
N THR A 45 -24.61 16.30 -15.40
CA THR A 45 -24.29 15.73 -14.08
C THR A 45 -24.02 14.23 -14.12
N ASN A 46 -24.46 13.52 -15.16
CA ASN A 46 -24.24 12.08 -15.28
C ASN A 46 -22.80 11.80 -15.69
N LEU A 47 -22.33 12.45 -16.75
CA LEU A 47 -20.93 12.33 -17.20
C LEU A 47 -19.97 12.85 -16.13
N ALA A 48 -20.30 13.98 -15.47
CA ALA A 48 -19.48 14.49 -14.37
C ALA A 48 -19.31 13.48 -13.24
N LYS A 49 -20.36 12.73 -12.90
CA LYS A 49 -20.30 11.69 -11.88
C LYS A 49 -19.46 10.49 -12.34
N GLU A 50 -19.66 10.03 -13.57
CA GLU A 50 -18.93 8.89 -14.13
C GLU A 50 -17.42 9.13 -14.10
N GLU A 51 -16.97 10.29 -14.57
CA GLU A 51 -15.56 10.67 -14.57
C GLU A 51 -15.01 10.82 -13.14
N LEU A 52 -15.74 11.44 -12.22
CA LEU A 52 -15.28 11.51 -10.81
C LEU A 52 -15.17 10.14 -10.15
N ASP A 53 -16.10 9.22 -10.45
CA ASP A 53 -16.04 7.86 -9.93
C ASP A 53 -14.81 7.13 -10.51
N TYR A 54 -14.50 7.33 -11.80
CA TYR A 54 -13.33 6.75 -12.45
C TYR A 54 -12.01 7.30 -11.89
N ALA A 55 -11.86 8.62 -11.78
CA ALA A 55 -10.71 9.25 -11.12
C ALA A 55 -10.55 8.74 -9.67
N GLY A 56 -11.66 8.54 -8.95
CA GLY A 56 -11.66 7.96 -7.60
C GLY A 56 -11.15 6.53 -7.56
N GLN A 57 -11.47 5.71 -8.57
CA GLN A 57 -10.93 4.34 -8.71
C GLN A 57 -9.41 4.35 -8.94
N LEU A 58 -8.92 5.20 -9.85
CA LEU A 58 -7.50 5.34 -10.14
C LEU A 58 -6.69 5.81 -8.92
N LEU A 59 -7.20 6.81 -8.19
CA LEU A 59 -6.62 7.26 -6.93
C LEU A 59 -6.56 6.15 -5.87
N SER A 60 -7.62 5.34 -5.79
CA SER A 60 -7.67 4.21 -4.86
C SER A 60 -6.65 3.13 -5.23
N GLN A 61 -6.47 2.84 -6.52
CA GLN A 61 -5.43 1.93 -7.00
C GLN A 61 -4.03 2.44 -6.67
N MET A 62 -3.74 3.71 -6.96
CA MET A 62 -2.46 4.33 -6.63
C MET A 62 -2.15 4.28 -5.12
N LYS A 63 -3.15 4.51 -4.27
CA LYS A 63 -2.99 4.34 -2.82
C LYS A 63 -2.77 2.88 -2.43
N ALA A 64 -3.48 1.92 -3.03
CA ALA A 64 -3.31 0.50 -2.73
C ALA A 64 -1.92 -0.01 -3.13
N GLU A 65 -1.38 0.42 -4.28
CA GLU A 65 0.00 0.16 -4.69
C GLU A 65 1.01 0.72 -3.67
N GLY A 66 0.77 1.94 -3.17
CA GLY A 66 1.56 2.52 -2.09
C GLY A 66 1.50 1.71 -0.79
N LEU A 67 0.35 1.12 -0.46
CA LEU A 67 0.21 0.24 0.71
C LEU A 67 0.96 -1.08 0.53
N SER A 68 0.93 -1.66 -0.67
CA SER A 68 1.65 -2.90 -1.01
C SER A 68 3.17 -2.77 -0.92
N ALA A 69 3.71 -1.56 -1.05
CA ALA A 69 5.14 -1.29 -0.86
C ALA A 69 5.62 -1.54 0.59
N PHE A 70 4.71 -1.60 1.56
CA PHE A 70 5.03 -1.97 2.95
C PHE A 70 5.07 -3.49 3.20
N LEU A 71 4.67 -4.30 2.23
CA LEU A 71 4.85 -5.75 2.30
C LEU A 71 6.34 -6.06 2.11
N PRO A 72 6.98 -6.76 3.06
CA PRO A 72 8.42 -6.97 3.03
C PRO A 72 8.86 -7.85 1.86
N ASP A 73 10.14 -7.78 1.51
CA ASP A 73 10.74 -8.78 0.63
C ASP A 73 10.73 -10.17 1.28
N PRO A 74 10.69 -11.26 0.49
CA PRO A 74 10.80 -12.60 1.05
C PRO A 74 12.14 -12.77 1.77
N MET A 75 12.10 -13.37 2.96
CA MET A 75 13.30 -13.74 3.69
C MET A 75 14.06 -14.90 3.01
N ASP A 76 15.31 -15.15 3.42
CA ASP A 76 16.12 -16.23 2.88
C ASP A 76 15.38 -17.58 2.89
N GLY A 77 15.31 -18.20 1.71
CA GLY A 77 14.63 -19.49 1.50
C GLY A 77 13.11 -19.41 1.39
N TRP A 78 12.51 -18.22 1.47
CA TRP A 78 11.09 -17.99 1.21
C TRP A 78 10.87 -17.46 -0.20
N THR A 79 9.70 -17.75 -0.76
CA THR A 79 9.21 -17.16 -2.01
C THR A 79 7.98 -16.32 -1.74
N ARG A 80 7.89 -15.14 -2.34
CA ARG A 80 6.73 -14.24 -2.24
C ARG A 80 5.77 -14.45 -3.41
N GLU A 81 4.49 -14.49 -3.10
CA GLU A 81 3.35 -14.47 -4.01
C GLU A 81 2.49 -13.27 -3.60
N ASP A 82 2.45 -12.23 -4.43
CA ASP A 82 1.53 -11.12 -4.23
C ASP A 82 0.11 -11.59 -4.52
N GLY A 83 -0.82 -11.33 -3.60
CA GLY A 83 -2.22 -11.55 -3.93
C GLY A 83 -2.79 -10.36 -4.69
N ASP A 84 -4.08 -10.43 -5.04
CA ASP A 84 -4.73 -9.33 -5.75
C ASP A 84 -4.72 -8.07 -4.88
N THR A 85 -3.85 -7.11 -5.23
CA THR A 85 -3.70 -5.78 -4.60
C THR A 85 -4.86 -4.84 -4.92
N GLN A 86 -5.99 -5.37 -5.37
CA GLN A 86 -7.00 -4.58 -6.07
C GLN A 86 -8.01 -3.93 -5.12
N ALA A 87 -8.37 -2.70 -5.47
CA ALA A 87 -9.55 -1.99 -4.97
C ALA A 87 -10.85 -2.82 -5.06
N LEU A 88 -10.89 -3.85 -5.93
CA LEU A 88 -12.01 -4.78 -6.07
C LEU A 88 -12.25 -5.64 -4.81
N GLY A 89 -11.18 -6.14 -4.17
CA GLY A 89 -11.28 -6.89 -2.91
C GLY A 89 -11.71 -6.00 -1.75
N ALA A 90 -11.22 -4.75 -1.72
CA ALA A 90 -11.66 -3.74 -0.78
C ALA A 90 -13.13 -3.37 -0.98
N ALA A 91 -13.60 -3.21 -2.23
CA ALA A 91 -15.00 -2.92 -2.54
C ALA A 91 -15.95 -4.02 -2.02
N MET A 92 -15.55 -5.29 -2.09
CA MET A 92 -16.31 -6.40 -1.50
C MET A 92 -16.25 -6.44 0.04
N MET A 93 -15.18 -5.94 0.65
CA MET A 93 -15.01 -5.84 2.10
C MET A 93 -15.48 -4.51 2.72
N GLY A 94 -16.30 -3.74 1.99
CA GLY A 94 -16.90 -2.50 2.50
C GLY A 94 -16.09 -1.23 2.25
N GLY A 95 -15.15 -1.27 1.30
CA GLY A 95 -14.32 -0.16 0.84
C GLY A 95 -12.91 -0.11 1.46
N GLY A 96 -12.20 0.98 1.20
CA GLY A 96 -10.85 1.27 1.71
C GLY A 96 -9.71 0.65 0.90
N LEU A 97 -8.57 0.44 1.55
CA LEU A 97 -7.34 -0.05 0.93
C LEU A 97 -6.96 -1.41 1.50
N THR A 98 -6.52 -2.31 0.64
CA THR A 98 -6.06 -3.64 1.03
C THR A 98 -4.82 -4.02 0.24
N ALA A 99 -3.82 -4.59 0.91
CA ALA A 99 -2.64 -5.18 0.28
C ALA A 99 -2.31 -6.50 0.97
N ASN A 100 -1.97 -7.53 0.20
CA ASN A 100 -1.60 -8.82 0.78
C ASN A 100 -0.48 -9.50 -0.01
N ALA A 101 0.30 -10.30 0.70
CA ALA A 101 1.29 -11.19 0.11
C ALA A 101 1.39 -12.46 0.95
N ALA A 102 1.61 -13.57 0.26
CA ALA A 102 1.92 -14.84 0.86
C ALA A 102 3.40 -15.18 0.65
N TYR A 103 4.01 -15.73 1.68
CA TYR A 103 5.39 -16.18 1.69
C TYR A 103 5.38 -17.68 1.95
N ALA A 104 6.08 -18.44 1.12
CA ALA A 104 6.14 -19.89 1.23
C ALA A 104 7.57 -20.40 1.36
N ARG A 105 7.78 -21.42 2.21
CA ARG A 105 9.03 -22.17 2.34
C ARG A 105 8.70 -23.65 2.57
N GLY A 106 8.84 -24.47 1.52
CA GLY A 106 8.43 -25.87 1.59
C GLY A 106 6.93 -26.00 1.87
N GLY A 107 6.56 -26.58 3.02
CA GLY A 107 5.16 -26.70 3.47
C GLY A 107 4.68 -25.57 4.39
N GLU A 108 5.56 -24.61 4.70
CA GLU A 108 5.26 -23.49 5.58
C GLU A 108 4.75 -22.30 4.77
N ARG A 109 3.76 -21.58 5.32
CA ARG A 109 3.17 -20.40 4.71
C ARG A 109 2.98 -19.30 5.75
N VAL A 110 3.40 -18.09 5.41
CA VAL A 110 3.08 -16.85 6.13
C VAL A 110 2.24 -15.98 5.19
N GLU A 111 1.14 -15.44 5.66
CA GLU A 111 0.32 -14.50 4.90
C GLU A 111 0.27 -13.18 5.64
N ILE A 112 0.57 -12.08 4.95
CA ILE A 112 0.47 -10.73 5.49
C ILE A 112 -0.69 -10.04 4.80
N ASN A 113 -1.60 -9.49 5.58
CA ASN A 113 -2.73 -8.69 5.09
C ASN A 113 -2.71 -7.31 5.77
N LEU A 114 -2.64 -6.27 4.95
CA LEU A 114 -2.70 -4.87 5.35
C LEU A 114 -4.05 -4.32 4.93
N MET A 115 -4.80 -3.80 5.88
CA MET A 115 -6.10 -3.17 5.63
C MET A 115 -6.09 -1.76 6.19
N ALA A 116 -6.40 -0.76 5.37
CA ALA A 116 -6.39 0.64 5.78
C ALA A 116 -7.68 1.35 5.39
N ASP A 117 -8.06 2.34 6.20
CA ASP A 117 -9.12 3.31 5.89
C ASP A 117 -10.48 2.66 5.53
N ASN A 118 -10.83 1.53 6.17
CA ASN A 118 -12.10 0.85 5.92
C ASN A 118 -12.99 0.73 7.18
N PRO A 119 -14.32 0.53 7.02
CA PRO A 119 -15.24 0.41 8.15
C PRO A 119 -14.90 -0.72 9.13
N MET A 120 -14.33 -1.81 8.63
CA MET A 120 -13.92 -2.95 9.45
C MET A 120 -12.75 -2.57 10.38
N VAL A 121 -11.75 -1.86 9.87
CA VAL A 121 -10.62 -1.37 10.65
C VAL A 121 -11.08 -0.35 11.69
N ASN A 122 -12.03 0.52 11.34
CA ASN A 122 -12.63 1.45 12.31
C ASN A 122 -13.34 0.70 13.46
N ALA A 123 -14.07 -0.38 13.16
CA ALA A 123 -14.70 -1.22 14.17
C ALA A 123 -13.65 -1.93 15.05
N MET A 124 -12.58 -2.47 14.43
CA MET A 124 -11.46 -3.07 15.14
C MET A 124 -10.72 -2.05 16.01
N ALA A 125 -10.61 -0.79 15.59
CA ALA A 125 -10.01 0.27 16.39
C ALA A 125 -10.73 0.51 17.71
N GLY A 126 -12.07 0.50 17.68
CA GLY A 126 -12.88 0.54 18.89
C GLY A 126 -12.65 -0.66 19.81
N MET A 127 -12.45 -1.85 19.23
CA MET A 127 -12.17 -3.07 20.00
C MET A 127 -10.77 -3.07 20.62
N PHE A 128 -9.74 -2.64 19.87
CA PHE A 128 -8.37 -2.52 20.37
C PHE A 128 -8.23 -1.43 21.45
N ALA A 129 -9.14 -0.46 21.49
CA ALA A 129 -9.21 0.49 22.60
C ALA A 129 -9.67 -0.16 23.93
N ASN A 130 -10.32 -1.34 23.87
CA ASN A 130 -10.79 -2.07 25.06
C ASN A 130 -9.81 -3.19 25.44
N THR A 131 -9.07 -3.00 26.54
CA THR A 131 -8.06 -3.94 27.02
C THR A 131 -8.60 -5.32 27.42
N THR A 132 -9.83 -5.38 27.95
CA THR A 132 -10.48 -6.65 28.31
C THR A 132 -10.79 -7.47 27.07
N MET A 133 -11.27 -6.82 26.01
CA MET A 133 -11.59 -7.49 24.75
C MET A 133 -10.33 -7.93 23.99
N MET A 134 -9.26 -7.14 23.98
CA MET A 134 -7.98 -7.58 23.40
C MET A 134 -7.42 -8.80 24.13
N GLY A 135 -7.50 -8.85 25.46
CA GLY A 135 -7.07 -10.02 26.24
C GLY A 135 -7.91 -11.27 25.99
N ALA A 136 -9.15 -11.12 25.50
CA ALA A 136 -10.00 -12.24 25.10
C ALA A 136 -9.66 -12.78 23.70
N MET A 137 -9.10 -11.96 22.81
CA MET A 137 -8.63 -12.39 21.48
C MET A 137 -7.35 -13.23 21.55
N GLY A 138 -6.51 -12.99 22.56
CA GLY A 138 -5.25 -13.69 22.72
C GLY A 138 -4.30 -12.98 23.67
N SER A 139 -3.02 -13.28 23.54
CA SER A 139 -1.97 -12.71 24.39
C SER A 139 -1.42 -11.41 23.82
N LEU A 140 -1.21 -10.41 24.68
CA LEU A 140 -0.55 -9.17 24.31
C LEU A 140 0.97 -9.35 24.27
N LYS A 141 1.59 -8.98 23.16
CA LYS A 141 3.05 -8.89 23.03
C LYS A 141 3.47 -7.51 22.51
N ARG A 142 4.77 -7.25 22.58
CA ARG A 142 5.39 -6.10 21.92
C ARG A 142 6.44 -6.61 20.94
N ILE A 143 6.26 -6.29 19.65
CA ILE A 143 7.19 -6.64 18.57
C ILE A 143 7.58 -5.35 17.87
N ASN A 144 8.88 -5.09 17.75
CA ASN A 144 9.43 -3.87 17.13
C ASN A 144 8.74 -2.57 17.62
N GLY A 145 8.53 -2.46 18.94
CA GLY A 145 7.87 -1.32 19.56
C GLY A 145 6.34 -1.25 19.40
N GLN A 146 5.75 -2.08 18.54
CA GLN A 146 4.30 -2.13 18.31
C GLN A 146 3.61 -3.06 19.31
N LYS A 147 2.43 -2.66 19.76
CA LYS A 147 1.56 -3.50 20.57
C LYS A 147 0.81 -4.45 19.64
N VAL A 148 0.99 -5.74 19.84
CA VAL A 148 0.38 -6.78 19.00
C VAL A 148 -0.46 -7.72 19.86
N VAL A 149 -1.48 -8.29 19.25
CA VAL A 149 -2.27 -9.40 19.79
C VAL A 149 -1.81 -10.66 19.07
N LEU A 150 -1.26 -11.61 19.81
CA LEU A 150 -1.04 -12.97 19.33
C LEU A 150 -2.29 -13.79 19.67
N THR A 151 -3.09 -14.11 18.65
CA THR A 151 -4.35 -14.85 18.80
C THR A 151 -4.07 -16.28 19.27
N ASN A 152 -5.10 -16.95 19.80
CA ASN A 152 -4.99 -18.36 20.20
C ASN A 152 -4.65 -19.29 19.02
N ASP A 153 -4.94 -18.87 17.80
CA ASP A 153 -4.64 -19.59 16.55
C ASP A 153 -3.21 -19.29 16.02
N GLY A 154 -2.43 -18.50 16.77
CA GLY A 154 -1.05 -18.15 16.41
C GLY A 154 -0.95 -17.12 15.29
N GLU A 155 -1.97 -16.27 15.13
CA GLU A 155 -1.93 -15.11 14.23
C GLU A 155 -1.50 -13.86 14.98
N ILE A 156 -0.80 -12.96 14.30
CA ILE A 156 -0.38 -11.67 14.85
C ILE A 156 -1.27 -10.60 14.27
N GLN A 157 -1.92 -9.83 15.13
CA GLN A 157 -2.74 -8.69 14.74
C GLN A 157 -2.25 -7.42 15.42
N ALA A 158 -2.10 -6.35 14.66
CA ALA A 158 -1.70 -5.05 15.19
C ALA A 158 -2.48 -3.94 14.50
N LEU A 159 -2.91 -2.96 15.29
CA LEU A 159 -3.53 -1.75 14.77
C LEU A 159 -2.52 -0.60 14.83
N ILE A 160 -2.16 -0.09 13.67
CA ILE A 160 -1.18 0.98 13.47
C ILE A 160 -1.93 2.28 13.19
N ASN A 161 -1.54 3.34 13.91
CA ASN A 161 -2.13 4.67 13.80
C ASN A 161 -3.67 4.71 13.85
N ASN A 162 -4.30 3.77 14.58
CA ASN A 162 -5.75 3.60 14.69
C ASN A 162 -6.52 3.43 13.35
N ARG A 163 -5.81 3.16 12.25
CA ARG A 163 -6.39 3.22 10.90
C ARG A 163 -5.89 2.13 9.94
N ILE A 164 -4.83 1.43 10.32
CA ILE A 164 -4.24 0.34 9.52
C ILE A 164 -4.15 -0.91 10.37
N LEU A 165 -4.87 -1.95 9.97
CA LEU A 165 -4.80 -3.27 10.58
C LEU A 165 -3.79 -4.11 9.82
N VAL A 166 -2.77 -4.57 10.54
CA VAL A 166 -1.76 -5.52 10.05
C VAL A 166 -2.11 -6.88 10.63
N GLN A 167 -2.25 -7.88 9.77
CA GLN A 167 -2.47 -9.27 10.16
C GLN A 167 -1.40 -10.15 9.54
N VAL A 168 -0.81 -11.03 10.35
CA VAL A 168 0.14 -12.05 9.91
C VAL A 168 -0.37 -13.41 10.36
N SER A 169 -0.74 -14.24 9.40
CA SER A 169 -1.35 -15.56 9.61
C SER A 169 -0.60 -16.64 8.81
N GLY A 170 -1.16 -17.85 8.73
CA GLY A 170 -0.61 -18.96 7.96
C GLY A 170 -0.12 -20.15 8.80
N SER A 171 0.39 -21.18 8.14
CA SER A 171 0.80 -22.46 8.74
C SER A 171 2.19 -22.44 9.37
N ALA A 172 3.01 -21.42 9.09
CA ALA A 172 4.36 -21.30 9.63
C ALA A 172 4.38 -21.13 11.15
N ALA A 173 5.55 -21.36 11.75
CA ALA A 173 5.78 -21.16 13.17
C ALA A 173 5.54 -19.69 13.55
N VAL A 174 5.18 -19.44 14.82
CA VAL A 174 4.92 -18.08 15.32
C VAL A 174 6.17 -17.22 15.17
N GLU A 175 7.35 -17.79 15.36
CA GLU A 175 8.63 -17.11 15.24
C GLU A 175 8.86 -16.54 13.82
N ASP A 176 8.51 -17.30 12.77
CA ASP A 176 8.60 -16.80 11.39
C ASP A 176 7.59 -15.68 11.14
N LYS A 177 6.37 -15.78 11.68
CA LYS A 177 5.36 -14.71 11.60
C LYS A 177 5.81 -13.45 12.34
N GLU A 178 6.41 -13.59 13.53
CA GLU A 178 6.95 -12.48 14.30
C GLU A 178 8.11 -11.80 13.56
N ALA A 179 8.95 -12.58 12.87
CA ALA A 179 10.02 -12.06 12.03
C ALA A 179 9.48 -11.25 10.85
N TYR A 180 8.50 -11.78 10.12
CA TYR A 180 7.84 -11.06 9.02
C TYR A 180 7.13 -9.79 9.49
N PHE A 181 6.45 -9.84 10.63
CA PHE A 181 5.86 -8.66 11.23
C PHE A 181 6.92 -7.60 11.56
N ALA A 182 8.07 -8.01 12.12
CA ALA A 182 9.15 -7.09 12.46
C ALA A 182 9.83 -6.45 11.24
N ALA A 183 9.77 -7.11 10.08
CA ALA A 183 10.37 -6.63 8.84
C ALA A 183 9.54 -5.54 8.12
N ILE A 184 8.26 -5.38 8.46
CA ILE A 184 7.41 -4.31 7.92
C ILE A 184 7.91 -2.95 8.45
N ASP A 185 8.00 -1.95 7.57
CA ASP A 185 8.33 -0.57 7.95
C ASP A 185 7.14 0.08 8.69
N MET A 186 7.12 -0.09 10.00
CA MET A 186 6.07 0.42 10.87
C MET A 186 6.03 1.95 10.94
N ASP A 187 7.15 2.63 10.72
CA ASP A 187 7.19 4.08 10.82
C ASP A 187 6.68 4.73 9.54
N GLY A 188 7.07 4.18 8.38
CA GLY A 188 6.45 4.55 7.11
C GLY A 188 4.95 4.23 7.08
N LEU A 189 4.54 3.07 7.62
CA LEU A 189 3.13 2.69 7.69
C LEU A 189 2.31 3.63 8.59
N LYS A 190 2.87 4.15 9.70
CA LYS A 190 2.19 5.17 10.53
C LYS A 190 1.97 6.48 9.78
N ALA A 191 2.86 6.83 8.86
CA ALA A 191 2.85 8.08 8.10
C ALA A 191 1.97 8.04 6.84
N PHE A 192 1.44 6.87 6.47
CA PHE A 192 0.56 6.62 5.33
C PHE A 192 -0.90 7.06 5.59
#